data_AF-A0A1J5QBR8-F1
#
_entry.id   AF-A0A1J5QBR8-F1
#
_cell.length_a   1.000
_cell.length_b   1.000
_cell.length_c   1.000
_cell.angle_alpha   90.00
_cell.angle_beta   90.00
_cell.angle_gamma   90.00
#
_symmetry.space_group_name_H-M   'P 1'
#
loop_
_entity.id
_entity.type
_entity.pdbx_description
1 polymer ?
#
loop_
_entity_poly.entity_id
_entity_poly.type
_entity_poly.pdbx_seq_one_letter_code
_entity_poly.pdbx_strand_id
1 'polypeptide(L)' 'MLTEAAIMGKRDELRGLKENVIVGRLIPAGTGLAFHQARKAKDVSDQADRAAQAAAELQALEDSTAQSEQSDHSADQP' A
#
# COMPACT_ATOMS: atom_id res chain seq x y z
N MET A 1 4.45 5.20 -26.05
CA MET A 1 3.74 6.33 -26.71
C MET A 1 2.55 6.76 -25.84
N LEU A 2 2.13 8.03 -25.88
CA LEU A 2 1.07 8.60 -25.02
C LEU A 2 -0.31 7.93 -25.21
N THR A 3 -0.68 7.61 -26.45
CA THR A 3 -1.97 6.97 -26.79
C THR A 3 -2.16 5.63 -26.09
N GLU A 4 -1.13 4.79 -26.11
CA GLU A 4 -1.16 3.48 -25.44
C GLU A 4 -1.25 3.64 -23.91
N ALA A 5 -0.52 4.60 -23.33
CA ALA A 5 -0.57 4.87 -21.90
C ALA A 5 -1.95 5.37 -21.45
N ALA A 6 -2.61 6.20 -22.26
CA ALA A 6 -3.96 6.69 -21.98
C ALA A 6 -5.01 5.56 -22.06
N ILE A 7 -4.94 4.72 -23.10
CA ILE A 7 -5.86 3.58 -23.26
C ILE A 7 -5.71 2.59 -22.11
N MET A 8 -4.47 2.35 -21.64
CA MET A 8 -4.20 1.42 -20.53
C MET A 8 -4.31 2.08 -19.15
N GLY A 9 -4.62 3.37 -19.05
CA GLY A 9 -4.66 4.10 -17.78
C GLY A 9 -3.35 4.05 -16.99
N LYS A 10 -2.20 3.96 -17.66
CA LYS A 10 -0.88 3.84 -17.02
C LYS A 10 -0.60 5.07 -16.16
N ARG A 11 -0.16 4.84 -14.92
CA ARG A 11 0.33 5.90 -14.02
C ARG A 11 1.85 5.94 -14.04
N ASP A 12 2.38 7.15 -14.07
CA ASP A 12 3.81 7.42 -13.94
C ASP A 12 4.12 7.75 -12.47
N GLU A 13 5.00 6.95 -11.87
CA GLU A 13 5.38 7.08 -10.47
C GLU A 13 6.59 8.01 -10.26
N LEU A 14 7.16 8.54 -11.35
CA LEU A 14 8.13 9.62 -11.36
C LEU A 14 9.38 9.27 -10.54
N ARG A 15 9.93 8.08 -10.81
CA ARG A 15 11.10 7.50 -10.13
C ARG A 15 12.41 7.80 -10.86
N GLY A 16 12.35 8.22 -12.12
CA GLY A 16 13.46 8.43 -13.03
C GLY A 16 13.90 9.89 -13.15
N LEU A 17 15.06 10.09 -13.76
CA LEU A 17 15.66 11.41 -13.94
C LEU A 17 14.84 12.27 -14.92
N LYS A 18 14.60 11.76 -16.13
CA LYS A 18 13.99 12.50 -17.23
C LYS A 18 12.59 13.01 -16.90
N GLU A 19 11.73 12.15 -16.37
CA GLU A 19 10.34 12.50 -16.01
C GLU A 19 10.26 13.54 -14.89
N ASN A 20 11.16 13.50 -13.90
CA ASN A 20 11.23 14.54 -12.88
C ASN A 20 11.71 15.88 -13.45
N VAL A 21 12.68 15.87 -14.38
CA VAL A 21 13.12 17.08 -15.08
C VAL A 21 11.98 17.70 -15.89
N ILE A 22 11.25 16.88 -16.66
CA ILE A 22 10.15 17.37 -17.52
C ILE A 22 9.04 18.02 -16.70
N VAL A 23 8.72 17.48 -15.52
CA VAL A 23 7.62 18.00 -14.67
C VAL A 23 8.12 19.05 -13.65
N GLY A 24 9.43 19.35 -13.62
CA GLY A 24 10.00 20.38 -12.73
C GLY A 24 10.09 19.98 -11.26
N ARG A 25 10.20 18.67 -10.97
CA ARG A 25 10.44 18.16 -9.60
C ARG A 25 11.92 17.87 -9.37
N LEU A 26 12.30 17.85 -8.09
CA LEU A 26 13.65 17.48 -7.68
C LEU A 26 14.01 16.10 -8.23
N ILE A 27 15.20 15.96 -8.81
CA ILE A 27 15.65 14.73 -9.48
C ILE A 27 16.21 13.71 -8.47
N PRO A 28 16.16 12.40 -8.76
CA PRO A 28 16.70 11.36 -7.87
C PRO A 28 18.24 11.24 -7.98
N ALA A 29 18.95 12.37 -7.91
CA ALA A 29 20.39 12.44 -8.02
C ALA A 29 20.94 13.64 -7.24
N GLY A 30 22.23 13.56 -6.85
CA GLY A 30 22.91 14.64 -6.12
C GLY A 30 22.16 15.06 -4.86
N THR A 31 21.95 16.37 -4.70
CA THR A 31 21.20 16.96 -3.59
C THR A 31 19.74 16.50 -3.52
N GLY A 32 19.18 16.06 -4.66
CA GLY A 32 17.83 15.53 -4.72
C GLY A 32 17.66 14.12 -4.16
N LEU A 33 18.75 13.40 -3.93
CA LEU A 33 18.70 12.02 -3.43
C LEU A 33 18.07 11.95 -2.03
N ALA A 34 18.37 12.90 -1.14
CA ALA A 34 17.83 12.92 0.22
C ALA A 34 16.30 13.03 0.23
N PHE A 35 15.74 13.89 -0.61
CA PHE A 35 14.29 14.04 -0.76
C PHE A 35 13.62 12.75 -1.25
N HIS A 36 14.20 12.12 -2.28
CA HIS A 36 13.67 10.87 -2.83
C HIS A 36 13.79 9.70 -1.84
N GLN A 37 14.86 9.63 -1.06
CA GLN A 37 15.02 8.62 0.00
C GLN A 37 13.99 8.81 1.11
N ALA A 38 13.80 10.04 1.60
CA ALA A 38 12.79 10.34 2.62
C ALA A 38 11.38 9.97 2.14
N ARG A 39 11.05 10.27 0.87
CA ARG A 39 9.77 9.89 0.28
C ARG A 39 9.60 8.37 0.22
N LYS A 40 10.62 7.64 -0.25
CA LYS A 40 10.59 6.16 -0.27
C LYS A 40 10.43 5.56 1.13
N ALA A 41 11.12 6.10 2.13
CA ALA A 41 11.00 5.63 3.51
C ALA A 41 9.58 5.82 4.05
N LYS A 42 8.97 6.97 3.74
CA LYS A 42 7.56 7.23 4.08
C LYS A 42 6.62 6.28 3.37
N ASP A 43 6.81 6.05 2.06
CA ASP A 43 5.97 5.12 1.28
C ASP A 43 6.03 3.70 1.86
N VAL A 44 7.21 3.25 2.29
CA VAL A 44 7.41 1.95 2.95
C VAL A 44 6.71 1.90 4.31
N SER A 45 6.83 2.96 5.12
CA SER A 45 6.14 3.05 6.41
C SER A 45 4.62 3.00 6.22
N ASP A 46 4.08 3.85 5.34
CA ASP A 46 2.64 3.91 5.06
C ASP A 46 2.11 2.56 4.53
N GLN A 47 2.92 1.82 3.77
CA GLN A 47 2.57 0.49 3.28
C GLN A 47 2.58 -0.55 4.40
N ALA A 48 3.57 -0.50 5.30
CA ALA A 48 3.65 -1.38 6.46
C ALA A 48 2.46 -1.14 7.41
N ASP A 49 2.11 0.12 7.66
CA ASP A 49 0.99 0.50 8.52
C ASP A 49 -0.34 -0.01 7.96
N ARG A 50 -0.58 0.18 6.65
CA ARG A 50 -1.79 -0.35 6.00
C ARG A 50 -1.84 -1.87 6.01
N ALA A 51 -0.71 -2.54 5.80
CA ALA A 51 -0.65 -4.00 5.86
C ALA A 51 -0.94 -4.53 7.27
N ALA A 52 -0.40 -3.89 8.30
CA ALA A 52 -0.66 -4.24 9.69
C ALA A 52 -2.14 -4.02 10.07
N GLN A 53 -2.75 -2.91 9.63
CA GLN A 53 -4.17 -2.65 9.83
C GLN A 53 -5.05 -3.72 9.17
N ALA A 54 -4.78 -4.05 7.91
CA ALA A 54 -5.52 -5.08 7.19
C ALA A 54 -5.39 -6.46 7.86
N ALA A 55 -4.18 -6.83 8.30
CA ALA A 55 -3.95 -8.09 9.00
C ALA A 55 -4.71 -8.15 10.35
N ALA A 56 -4.69 -7.07 11.12
CA ALA A 56 -5.41 -7.00 12.39
C ALA A 56 -6.94 -7.07 12.20
N GLU A 57 -7.46 -6.46 11.13
CA GLU A 57 -8.89 -6.51 10.80
C GLU A 57 -9.34 -7.91 10.38
N LEU A 58 -8.57 -8.60 9.52
CA LEU A 58 -8.81 -9.99 9.16
C LEU A 58 -8.82 -10.91 10.39
N GLN A 59 -7.84 -10.76 11.27
CA GLN A 59 -7.75 -11.56 12.49
C GLN A 59 -8.95 -11.33 13.42
N ALA A 60 -9.41 -10.07 13.56
CA ALA A 60 -10.59 -9.77 14.37
C ALA A 60 -11.89 -10.39 13.81
N LEU A 61 -12.02 -10.47 12.48
CA LEU A 61 -13.14 -11.14 11.82
C LEU A 61 -13.09 -12.67 12.02
N GLU A 62 -11.91 -13.27 11.91
CA GLU A 62 -11.70 -14.70 12.18
C GLU A 62 -12.05 -15.06 13.62
N ASP A 63 -11.53 -14.29 14.60
CA ASP A 63 -11.83 -14.49 16.03
C ASP A 63 -13.33 -14.37 16.33
N SER A 64 -14.01 -13.42 15.69
CA SER A 64 -15.47 -13.23 15.81
C SER A 64 -16.24 -14.42 15.23
N THR A 65 -15.77 -14.98 14.11
CA THR A 65 -16.41 -16.12 13.44
C THR A 65 -16.25 -17.38 14.27
N ALA A 66 -15.03 -17.64 14.79
CA ALA A 66 -14.75 -18.79 15.65
C ALA A 66 -15.58 -18.77 16.94
N GLN A 67 -15.77 -17.60 17.55
CA GLN A 67 -16.62 -17.46 18.74
C GLN A 67 -18.10 -17.79 18.46
N SER A 68 -18.62 -17.42 17.29
CA SER A 68 -20.01 -17.72 16.91
C SER A 68 -20.24 -19.21 16.66
N GLU A 69 -19.28 -19.91 16.04
CA GLU A 69 -19.37 -21.36 15.79
C GLU A 69 -19.30 -22.17 17.10
N GLN A 70 -18.57 -21.66 18.10
CA GLN A 70 -18.39 -22.34 19.38
C GLN A 70 -19.60 -22.19 20.31
N SER A 71 -20.37 -21.10 20.20
CA SER A 71 -21.63 -20.94 20.94
C SER A 71 -22.73 -21.87 20.45
N ASP A 72 -22.84 -22.08 19.13
CA ASP A 72 -23.87 -22.94 18.54
C ASP A 72 -23.66 -24.43 18.87
N HIS A 73 -22.41 -24.88 19.02
CA HIS A 73 -22.09 -26.27 19.36
C HIS A 73 -22.33 -26.63 20.84
N SER A 74 -22.50 -25.63 21.72
CA SER A 74 -22.75 -25.84 23.15
C SER A 74 -24.23 -25.93 23.53
N ALA A 75 -25.14 -25.57 22.59
CA ALA A 75 -26.58 -25.57 22.81
C ALA A 75 -27.26 -26.92 22.50
N ASP A 76 -26.54 -27.89 21.93
CA ASP A 76 -27.06 -29.19 21.48
C ASP A 76 -26.45 -30.39 22.25
N GLN A 77 -26.36 -30.29 23.59
CA GLN A 77 -26.16 -31.48 24.43
C GLN A 77 -27.42 -31.77 25.26
N PRO A 78 -27.97 -33.01 25.19
CA PRO A 78 -29.18 -33.44 25.89
C PRO A 78 -29.00 -33.62 27.41
#